data_AF-A0A1Y3BTV1-F1
#
_entry.id   AF-A0A1Y3BTV1-F1
#
_cell.length_a   1.000
_cell.length_b   1.000
_cell.length_c   1.000
_cell.angle_alpha   90.00
_cell.angle_beta   90.00
_cell.angle_gamma   90.00
#
_symmetry.space_group_name_H-M   'P 1'
#
loop_
_entity.id
_entity.type
_entity.pdbx_description
1 polymer ?
#
loop_
_entity_poly.entity_id
_entity_poly.type
_entity_poly.pdbx_seq_one_letter_code
_entity_poly.pdbx_strand_id
1 'polypeptide(L)'
;MTTILGIHLILLGLGAFLLVFKALYFGGVYDTWAPGGGDVRKITNLTLSPSIIFGYLLKSPFGGEGWIVSSICILGGIWHILTKPFAWARRALVWSGEAYLSYSLAAISVFGFIACCFVWFNNTAYPSEFYGPTGPEASQAQAFTFLVRDQRLGANVGSAQGPTGLGKYLMRSPTGEVIFGGETMRFGICALLG
;
A
#
# COMPACT_ATOMS: atom_id res chain seq x y z
N MET A 1 6.62 31.12 -12.65
CA MET A 1 6.79 29.69 -12.32
C MET A 1 5.49 29.04 -11.84
N THR A 2 4.69 29.68 -10.96
CA THR A 2 3.45 29.07 -10.44
C THR A 2 2.43 28.67 -11.50
N THR A 3 2.27 29.44 -12.58
CA THR A 3 1.39 29.05 -13.71
C THR A 3 1.81 27.74 -14.37
N ILE A 4 3.11 27.54 -14.62
CA ILE A 4 3.64 26.30 -15.22
C ILE A 4 3.40 25.12 -14.27
N LEU A 5 3.69 25.29 -12.97
CA LEU A 5 3.38 24.28 -11.96
C LEU A 5 1.89 23.93 -11.96
N GLY A 6 1.02 24.94 -12.01
CA GLY A 6 -0.42 24.74 -11.96
C GLY A 6 -0.97 23.98 -13.18
N ILE A 7 -0.45 24.23 -14.38
CA ILE A 7 -0.79 23.46 -15.59
C ILE A 7 -0.39 21.99 -15.42
N HIS A 8 0.83 21.70 -14.97
CA HIS A 8 1.28 20.32 -14.75
C HIS A 8 0.44 19.61 -13.68
N LEU A 9 0.07 20.28 -12.59
CA LEU A 9 -0.80 19.71 -11.57
C LEU A 9 -2.19 19.34 -12.12
N ILE A 10 -2.77 20.16 -13.01
CA ILE A 10 -4.03 19.83 -13.68
C ILE A 10 -3.84 18.59 -14.56
N LEU A 11 -2.77 18.52 -15.35
CA LEU A 11 -2.48 17.36 -16.21
C LEU A 11 -2.31 16.07 -15.40
N LEU A 12 -1.56 16.12 -14.30
CA LEU A 12 -1.41 14.99 -13.38
C LEU A 12 -2.75 14.57 -12.77
N GLY A 13 -3.58 15.55 -12.38
CA GLY A 13 -4.93 15.30 -11.88
C GLY A 13 -5.81 14.60 -12.92
N LEU A 14 -5.80 15.06 -14.17
CA LEU A 14 -6.52 14.41 -15.26
C LEU A 14 -6.01 12.97 -15.49
N GLY A 15 -4.69 12.75 -15.41
CA GLY A 15 -4.11 11.41 -15.47
C GLY A 15 -4.63 10.47 -14.37
N ALA A 16 -4.75 10.96 -13.13
CA ALA A 16 -5.35 10.19 -12.04
C ALA A 16 -6.83 9.84 -12.31
N PHE A 17 -7.60 10.78 -12.89
CA PHE A 17 -8.98 10.52 -13.29
C PHE A 17 -9.10 9.49 -14.41
N LEU A 18 -8.13 9.36 -15.31
CA LEU A 18 -8.14 8.30 -16.34
C LEU A 18 -8.16 6.90 -15.71
N LEU A 19 -7.42 6.68 -14.61
CA LEU A 19 -7.47 5.42 -13.87
C LEU A 19 -8.86 5.18 -13.26
N VAL A 20 -9.49 6.22 -12.68
CA VAL A 20 -10.86 6.14 -12.15
C VAL A 20 -11.84 5.78 -13.27
N PHE A 21 -11.75 6.44 -14.42
CA PHE A 21 -12.60 6.12 -15.57
C PHE A 21 -12.39 4.69 -16.07
N LYS A 22 -11.15 4.19 -16.10
CA LYS A 22 -10.84 2.79 -16.44
C LYS A 22 -11.54 1.82 -15.50
N ALA A 23 -11.47 2.07 -14.19
CA ALA A 23 -12.05 1.21 -13.16
C ALA A 23 -13.59 1.23 -13.14
N LEU A 24 -14.21 2.38 -13.39
CA LEU A 24 -15.67 2.53 -13.36
C LEU A 24 -16.35 2.07 -14.66
N TYR A 25 -15.86 2.52 -15.81
CA TYR A 25 -16.61 2.46 -17.07
C TYR A 25 -16.00 1.50 -18.08
N PHE A 26 -14.66 1.48 -18.20
CA PHE A 26 -13.97 0.75 -19.27
C PHE A 26 -13.48 -0.63 -18.84
N GLY A 27 -14.43 -1.53 -18.56
CA GLY A 27 -14.15 -2.95 -18.28
C GLY A 27 -13.54 -3.26 -16.91
N GLY A 28 -13.22 -2.25 -16.08
CA GLY A 28 -12.77 -2.48 -14.70
C GLY A 28 -11.27 -2.66 -14.53
N VAL A 29 -10.85 -3.18 -13.38
CA VAL A 29 -9.46 -3.50 -13.04
C VAL A 29 -9.39 -4.90 -12.43
N TYR A 30 -8.21 -5.52 -12.42
CA TYR A 30 -8.02 -6.79 -11.75
C TYR A 30 -8.14 -6.60 -10.24
N ASP A 31 -8.95 -7.45 -9.60
CA ASP A 31 -9.13 -7.50 -8.15
C ASP A 31 -8.76 -8.90 -7.66
N THR A 32 -7.60 -9.03 -7.02
CA THR A 32 -7.14 -10.30 -6.41
C THR A 32 -8.08 -10.76 -5.28
N TRP A 33 -8.84 -9.83 -4.69
CA TRP A 33 -9.78 -10.09 -3.59
C TRP A 33 -11.20 -10.35 -4.08
N ALA A 34 -11.40 -10.57 -5.38
CA ALA A 34 -12.71 -10.95 -5.90
C ALA A 34 -13.19 -12.28 -5.23
N PRO A 35 -14.46 -12.37 -4.81
CA PRO A 35 -14.97 -13.58 -4.16
C PRO A 35 -14.84 -14.80 -5.07
N GLY A 36 -14.13 -15.83 -4.60
CA GLY A 36 -13.86 -17.06 -5.36
C GLY A 36 -12.53 -17.08 -6.12
N GLY A 37 -11.73 -16.02 -6.02
CA GLY A 37 -10.42 -15.89 -6.68
C GLY A 37 -10.34 -14.65 -7.55
N GLY A 38 -9.12 -14.21 -7.86
CA GLY A 38 -8.90 -12.94 -8.55
C GLY A 38 -9.53 -12.86 -9.94
N ASP A 39 -10.18 -11.74 -10.24
CA ASP A 39 -10.87 -11.51 -11.51
C ASP A 39 -10.90 -10.01 -11.88
N VAL A 40 -11.13 -9.70 -13.15
CA VAL A 40 -11.33 -8.33 -13.63
C VAL A 40 -12.76 -7.91 -13.36
N ARG A 41 -12.93 -6.84 -12.57
CA ARG A 41 -14.26 -6.30 -12.27
C ARG A 41 -14.32 -4.78 -12.32
N LYS A 42 -15.50 -4.27 -12.66
CA LYS A 42 -15.82 -2.84 -12.53
C LYS A 42 -16.02 -2.48 -11.07
N ILE A 43 -15.54 -1.30 -10.70
CA ILE A 43 -15.81 -0.73 -9.38
C ILE A 43 -17.09 0.08 -9.48
N THR A 44 -18.12 -0.26 -8.71
CA THR A 44 -19.41 0.45 -8.74
C THR A 44 -19.61 1.37 -7.55
N ASN A 45 -18.97 1.05 -6.42
CA ASN A 45 -19.09 1.80 -5.17
C ASN A 45 -17.69 2.27 -4.74
N LEU A 46 -17.39 3.54 -5.01
CA LEU A 46 -16.13 4.16 -4.58
C LEU A 46 -16.22 4.61 -3.12
N THR A 47 -15.14 4.40 -2.37
CA THR A 47 -14.97 5.01 -1.06
C THR A 47 -14.74 6.50 -1.24
N LEU A 48 -15.74 7.33 -0.90
CA LEU A 48 -15.66 8.79 -0.98
C LEU A 48 -15.56 9.47 0.39
N SER A 49 -15.60 8.69 1.48
CA SER A 49 -15.52 9.24 2.83
C SER A 49 -14.14 9.85 3.09
N PRO A 50 -14.03 11.17 3.37
CA PRO A 50 -12.74 11.82 3.61
C PRO A 50 -12.02 11.25 4.84
N SER A 51 -12.77 10.84 5.87
CA SER A 51 -12.17 10.27 7.08
C SER A 51 -11.43 8.96 6.80
N ILE A 52 -11.93 8.16 5.87
CA ILE A 52 -11.26 6.92 5.44
C ILE A 52 -10.06 7.26 4.57
N ILE A 53 -10.24 8.09 3.54
CA ILE A 53 -9.18 8.44 2.58
C ILE A 53 -7.99 9.12 3.28
N PHE A 54 -8.24 10.16 4.07
CA PHE A 54 -7.18 10.86 4.81
C PHE A 54 -6.72 10.10 6.06
N GLY A 55 -7.54 9.17 6.56
CA GLY A 55 -7.13 8.24 7.62
C GLY A 55 -5.86 7.47 7.25
N TYR A 56 -5.75 6.99 5.99
CA TYR A 56 -4.55 6.31 5.50
C TYR A 56 -3.27 7.17 5.53
N LEU A 57 -3.40 8.49 5.40
CA LEU A 57 -2.26 9.42 5.46
C LEU A 57 -1.70 9.56 6.88
N LEU A 58 -2.55 9.36 7.89
CA LEU A 58 -2.21 9.52 9.31
C LEU A 58 -1.86 8.20 9.99
N LYS A 59 -1.91 7.10 9.25
CA LYS A 59 -1.49 5.79 9.77
C LYS A 59 0.01 5.74 10.03
N SER A 60 0.37 4.93 11.01
CA SER A 60 1.76 4.68 11.36
C SER A 60 2.50 3.97 10.21
N PRO A 61 3.77 4.31 9.94
CA PRO A 61 4.59 3.60 8.96
C PRO A 61 5.17 2.28 9.50
N PHE A 62 4.86 1.91 10.75
CA PHE A 62 5.33 0.68 11.37
C PHE A 62 4.41 -0.52 11.05
N GLY A 63 4.90 -1.73 11.36
CA GLY A 63 4.20 -2.97 11.06
C GLY A 63 2.77 -3.00 11.61
N GLY A 64 1.81 -3.43 10.78
CA GLY A 64 0.40 -3.60 11.15
C GLY A 64 -0.54 -2.47 10.69
N GLU A 65 0.00 -1.29 10.39
CA GLU A 65 -0.82 -0.08 10.14
C GLU A 65 -0.84 0.28 8.65
N GLY A 66 0.34 0.39 8.03
CA GLY A 66 0.51 0.67 6.60
C GLY A 66 0.17 2.12 6.22
N TRP A 67 1.18 2.89 5.80
CA TRP A 67 1.03 4.29 5.41
C TRP A 67 0.93 4.46 3.89
N ILE A 68 0.06 5.37 3.42
CA ILE A 68 -0.07 5.74 2.00
C ILE A 68 -0.16 7.26 1.86
N VAL A 69 0.42 7.79 0.78
CA VAL A 69 0.32 9.22 0.41
C VAL A 69 -0.76 9.41 -0.64
N SER A 70 -1.65 10.37 -0.42
CA SER A 70 -2.62 10.86 -1.42
C SER A 70 -2.48 12.37 -1.60
N SER A 71 -2.77 12.88 -2.80
CA SER A 71 -2.62 14.31 -3.15
C SER A 71 -3.78 14.83 -4.00
N ILE A 72 -4.18 16.09 -3.75
CA ILE A 72 -5.24 16.79 -4.49
C ILE A 72 -4.61 17.70 -5.54
N CYS A 73 -4.62 17.27 -6.81
CA CYS A 73 -3.86 17.94 -7.86
C CYS A 73 -4.64 19.04 -8.60
N ILE A 74 -5.91 18.83 -8.98
CA ILE A 74 -6.65 19.78 -9.84
C ILE A 74 -6.91 21.12 -9.14
N LEU A 75 -7.45 21.08 -7.91
CA LEU A 75 -7.73 22.30 -7.15
C LEU A 75 -6.45 23.07 -6.82
N GLY A 76 -5.37 22.36 -6.44
CA GLY A 76 -4.06 22.96 -6.24
C GLY A 76 -3.48 23.57 -7.52
N GLY A 77 -3.71 22.94 -8.67
CA GLY A 77 -3.29 23.44 -9.98
C GLY A 77 -3.97 24.76 -10.36
N ILE A 78 -5.30 24.82 -10.22
CA ILE A 78 -6.08 26.06 -10.46
C ILE A 78 -5.60 27.18 -9.52
N TRP A 79 -5.43 26.86 -8.23
CA TRP A 79 -4.91 27.80 -7.24
C TRP A 79 -3.55 28.39 -7.66
N HIS A 80 -2.60 27.56 -8.09
CA HIS A 80 -1.27 28.01 -8.53
C HIS A 80 -1.27 28.81 -9.85
N ILE A 81 -2.26 28.60 -10.72
CA ILE A 81 -2.46 29.44 -11.91
C ILE A 81 -2.94 30.84 -11.52
N LEU A 82 -3.92 30.91 -10.61
CA LEU A 82 -4.61 32.15 -10.27
C LEU A 82 -3.87 33.00 -9.22
N THR A 83 -2.89 32.44 -8.52
CA THR A 83 -2.20 33.12 -7.42
C THR A 83 -0.72 33.32 -7.69
N LYS A 84 -0.14 34.26 -6.94
CA LYS A 84 1.31 34.51 -6.88
C LYS A 84 1.81 34.16 -5.47
N PRO A 85 3.10 33.77 -5.31
CA PRO A 85 3.65 33.43 -4.01
C PRO A 85 3.47 34.56 -2.98
N PHE A 86 2.91 34.22 -1.83
CA PHE A 86 2.73 35.15 -0.72
C PHE A 86 4.07 35.65 -0.17
N ALA A 87 4.04 36.77 0.56
CA ALA A 87 5.26 37.43 1.06
C ALA A 87 6.11 36.52 1.96
N TRP A 88 5.50 35.67 2.79
CA TRP A 88 6.21 34.73 3.63
C TRP A 88 6.94 33.65 2.80
N ALA A 89 6.28 33.10 1.78
CA ALA A 89 6.87 32.08 0.90
C ALA A 89 8.06 32.65 0.12
N ARG A 90 7.93 33.88 -0.37
CA ARG A 90 9.01 34.59 -1.08
C ARG A 90 10.27 34.78 -0.22
N ARG A 91 10.11 34.92 1.10
CA ARG A 91 11.23 35.09 2.05
C ARG A 91 11.81 33.78 2.56
N ALA A 92 11.06 32.68 2.49
CA ALA A 92 11.47 31.39 3.04
C ALA A 92 12.22 30.50 2.05
N LEU A 93 12.07 30.73 0.74
CA LEU A 93 12.57 29.84 -0.31
C LEU A 93 13.59 30.53 -1.23
N VAL A 94 14.40 29.70 -1.91
CA VAL A 94 15.33 30.15 -2.95
C VAL A 94 14.63 30.07 -4.30
N TRP A 95 14.67 31.16 -5.08
CA TRP A 95 13.94 31.30 -6.35
C TRP A 95 14.86 31.19 -7.57
N SER A 96 15.58 30.07 -7.69
CA SER A 96 16.46 29.77 -8.82
C SER A 96 16.09 28.44 -9.49
N GLY A 97 16.51 28.25 -10.75
CA GLY A 97 16.27 26.99 -11.47
C GLY A 97 16.88 25.78 -10.78
N GLU A 98 18.09 25.91 -10.24
CA GLU A 98 18.77 24.87 -9.45
C GLU A 98 18.01 24.53 -8.16
N ALA A 99 17.46 25.53 -7.47
CA ALA A 99 16.64 25.30 -6.29
C ALA A 99 15.35 24.55 -6.62
N TYR A 100 14.66 24.88 -7.73
CA TYR A 100 13.48 24.13 -8.14
C TYR A 100 13.81 22.68 -8.51
N LEU A 101 14.96 22.46 -9.15
CA LEU A 101 15.46 21.12 -9.43
C LEU A 101 15.73 20.36 -8.14
N SER A 102 16.40 20.97 -7.15
CA SER A 102 16.71 20.31 -5.89
C SER A 102 15.45 19.94 -5.08
N TYR A 103 14.42 20.80 -5.06
CA TYR A 103 13.12 20.47 -4.46
C TYR A 103 12.46 19.26 -5.13
N SER A 104 12.56 19.18 -6.46
CA SER A 104 12.00 18.08 -7.25
C SER A 104 12.78 16.77 -7.03
N LEU A 105 14.11 16.84 -6.95
CA LEU A 105 14.97 15.69 -6.65
C LEU A 105 14.69 15.11 -5.26
N ALA A 106 14.50 15.98 -4.26
CA ALA A 106 14.11 15.56 -2.92
C ALA A 106 12.75 14.83 -2.93
N ALA A 107 11.76 15.34 -3.67
CA ALA A 107 10.46 14.68 -3.80
C ALA A 107 10.54 13.31 -4.49
N ILE A 108 11.28 13.20 -5.61
CA ILE A 108 11.44 11.93 -6.33
C ILE A 108 12.23 10.90 -5.52
N SER A 109 13.21 11.32 -4.72
CA SER A 109 13.90 10.42 -3.78
C SER A 109 12.92 9.76 -2.82
N VAL A 110 12.02 10.54 -2.21
CA VAL A 110 10.96 10.01 -1.33
C VAL A 110 9.99 9.11 -2.10
N PHE A 111 9.61 9.46 -3.33
CA PHE A 111 8.77 8.59 -4.18
C PHE A 111 9.44 7.24 -4.44
N GLY A 112 10.76 7.21 -4.65
CA GLY A 112 11.53 5.97 -4.80
C GLY A 112 11.44 5.07 -3.57
N PHE A 113 11.60 5.64 -2.36
CA PHE A 113 11.46 4.87 -1.12
C PHE A 113 10.03 4.36 -0.90
N ILE A 114 9.02 5.19 -1.16
CA ILE A 114 7.61 4.77 -1.07
C ILE A 114 7.33 3.63 -2.05
N ALA A 115 7.77 3.75 -3.31
CA ALA A 115 7.58 2.73 -4.33
C ALA A 115 8.28 1.41 -3.97
N CYS A 116 9.48 1.48 -3.40
CA CYS A 116 10.23 0.32 -2.89
C CYS A 116 9.41 -0.45 -1.84
N CYS A 117 8.85 0.25 -0.85
CA CYS A 117 7.98 -0.40 0.14
C CYS A 117 6.67 -0.90 -0.49
N PHE A 118 6.07 -0.15 -1.41
CA PHE A 118 4.80 -0.51 -2.03
C PHE A 118 4.88 -1.86 -2.77
N VAL A 119 5.88 -2.02 -3.64
CA VAL A 119 6.03 -3.25 -4.42
C VAL A 119 6.44 -4.44 -3.54
N TRP A 120 7.14 -4.19 -2.43
CA TRP A 120 7.59 -5.26 -1.54
C TRP A 120 6.48 -5.84 -0.66
N PHE A 121 5.47 -5.04 -0.31
CA PHE A 121 4.45 -5.41 0.68
C PHE A 121 3.01 -5.42 0.15
N ASN A 122 2.67 -4.65 -0.88
CA ASN A 122 1.28 -4.45 -1.30
C ASN A 122 0.88 -5.41 -2.43
N ASN A 123 0.14 -6.46 -2.08
CA ASN A 123 -0.40 -7.45 -3.02
C ASN A 123 -1.75 -7.04 -3.67
N THR A 124 -2.30 -5.88 -3.35
CA THR A 124 -3.57 -5.41 -3.94
C THR A 124 -3.31 -4.63 -5.22
N ALA A 125 -2.40 -3.65 -5.15
CA ALA A 125 -1.92 -2.90 -6.31
C ALA A 125 -0.89 -3.69 -7.14
N TYR A 126 -0.18 -4.64 -6.50
CA TYR A 126 0.71 -5.59 -7.17
C TYR A 126 0.28 -7.04 -6.90
N PRO A 127 -0.77 -7.52 -7.59
CA PRO A 127 -1.29 -8.88 -7.39
C PRO A 127 -0.22 -9.95 -7.58
N SER A 128 -0.12 -10.87 -6.62
CA SER A 128 0.89 -11.94 -6.61
C SER A 128 0.72 -12.91 -7.79
N GLU A 129 -0.45 -12.94 -8.43
CA GLU A 129 -0.71 -13.66 -9.68
C GLU A 129 0.10 -13.12 -10.86
N PHE A 130 0.48 -11.83 -10.82
CA PHE A 130 1.31 -11.20 -11.85
C PHE A 130 2.76 -11.04 -11.40
N TYR A 131 2.98 -10.74 -10.11
CA TYR A 131 4.29 -10.33 -9.59
C TYR A 131 4.99 -11.41 -8.74
N GLY A 132 4.34 -12.54 -8.50
CA GLY A 132 4.80 -13.55 -7.56
C GLY A 132 4.50 -13.17 -6.09
N PRO A 133 4.63 -14.13 -5.16
CA PRO A 133 4.32 -13.87 -3.77
C PRO A 133 5.31 -12.90 -3.13
N THR A 134 4.82 -12.04 -2.25
CA THR A 134 5.70 -11.21 -1.41
C THR A 134 6.53 -12.08 -0.47
N GLY A 135 7.61 -11.51 0.10
CA GLY A 135 8.42 -12.20 1.11
C GLY A 135 7.58 -12.73 2.30
N PRO A 136 6.72 -11.90 2.92
CA PRO A 136 5.77 -12.35 3.93
C PRO A 136 4.85 -13.48 3.46
N GLU A 137 4.25 -13.36 2.27
CA GLU A 137 3.35 -14.38 1.71
C GLU A 137 4.04 -15.72 1.52
N ALA A 138 5.23 -15.73 0.91
CA ALA A 138 5.98 -16.95 0.68
C ALA A 138 6.36 -17.66 1.99
N SER A 139 6.73 -16.89 3.02
CA SER A 139 7.03 -17.44 4.34
C SER A 139 5.80 -18.08 5.01
N GLN A 140 4.64 -17.44 4.90
CA GLN A 140 3.39 -18.00 5.44
C GLN A 140 2.92 -19.23 4.63
N ALA A 141 3.05 -19.19 3.30
CA ALA A 141 2.71 -20.31 2.42
C ALA A 141 3.54 -21.56 2.75
N GLN A 142 4.83 -21.38 3.10
CA GLN A 142 5.67 -22.48 3.59
C GLN A 142 5.09 -23.09 4.87
N ALA A 143 4.77 -22.28 5.88
CA ALA A 143 4.21 -22.76 7.15
C ALA A 143 2.88 -23.51 6.92
N PHE A 144 2.01 -22.95 6.08
CA PHE A 144 0.75 -23.57 5.71
C PHE A 144 0.94 -24.93 5.01
N THR A 145 1.89 -25.02 4.08
CA THR A 145 2.20 -26.27 3.35
C THR A 145 2.56 -27.40 4.32
N PHE A 146 3.44 -27.13 5.28
CA PHE A 146 3.85 -28.13 6.27
C PHE A 146 2.76 -28.45 7.29
N LEU A 147 1.97 -27.46 7.69
CA LEU A 147 0.81 -27.67 8.57
C LEU A 147 -0.19 -28.63 7.91
N VAL A 148 -0.60 -28.35 6.68
CA VAL A 148 -1.55 -29.19 5.92
C VAL A 148 -1.00 -30.59 5.72
N ARG A 149 0.28 -30.71 5.34
CA ARG A 149 0.94 -32.01 5.17
C ARG A 149 0.89 -32.82 6.45
N ASP A 150 1.32 -32.25 7.58
CA ASP A 150 1.45 -32.98 8.83
C ASP A 150 0.08 -33.31 9.45
N GLN A 151 -0.90 -32.43 9.27
CA GLN A 151 -2.29 -32.71 9.63
C GLN A 151 -2.86 -33.89 8.83
N ARG A 152 -2.59 -33.97 7.52
CA ARG A 152 -2.97 -35.13 6.69
C ARG A 152 -2.26 -36.42 7.11
N LEU A 153 -1.07 -36.32 7.71
CA LEU A 153 -0.35 -37.44 8.31
C LEU A 153 -0.84 -37.78 9.74
N GLY A 154 -1.88 -37.10 10.24
CA GLY A 154 -2.50 -37.37 11.53
C GLY A 154 -1.92 -36.60 12.72
N ALA A 155 -1.05 -35.62 12.49
CA ALA A 155 -0.55 -34.76 13.58
C ALA A 155 -1.65 -33.81 14.07
N ASN A 156 -1.81 -33.69 15.39
CA ASN A 156 -2.65 -32.65 15.99
C ASN A 156 -1.89 -31.31 16.02
N VAL A 157 -2.08 -30.50 14.98
CA VAL A 157 -1.34 -29.25 14.78
C VAL A 157 -1.63 -28.19 15.87
N GLY A 158 -2.77 -28.28 16.56
CA GLY A 158 -3.16 -27.35 17.62
C GLY A 158 -2.49 -27.62 18.97
N SER A 159 -2.05 -28.86 19.22
CA SER A 159 -1.38 -29.26 20.46
C SER A 159 0.08 -29.68 20.26
N ALA A 160 0.60 -29.62 19.03
CA ALA A 160 1.98 -29.98 18.72
C ALA A 160 2.94 -28.91 19.25
N GLN A 161 3.65 -29.24 20.33
CA GLN A 161 4.70 -28.39 20.90
C GLN A 161 6.00 -28.51 20.10
N GLY A 162 6.61 -27.36 19.80
CA GLY A 162 7.92 -27.27 19.17
C GLY A 162 9.07 -27.31 20.19
N PRO A 163 10.33 -27.37 19.74
CA PRO A 163 11.50 -27.52 20.62
C PRO A 163 11.71 -26.37 21.62
N THR A 164 11.20 -25.18 21.32
CA THR A 164 11.31 -23.98 22.17
C THR A 164 10.22 -23.89 23.25
N GLY A 165 9.29 -24.85 23.27
CA GLY A 165 8.12 -24.83 24.14
C GLY A 165 6.91 -24.09 23.55
N LEU A 166 7.09 -23.32 22.47
CA LEU A 166 5.99 -22.72 21.70
C LEU A 166 5.31 -23.75 20.80
N GLY A 167 4.11 -23.43 20.29
CA GLY A 167 3.43 -24.29 19.31
C GLY A 167 4.22 -24.38 18.00
N LYS A 168 4.38 -25.59 17.47
CA LYS A 168 5.17 -25.86 16.27
C LYS A 168 4.54 -25.25 15.01
N TYR A 169 3.21 -25.30 14.91
CA TYR A 169 2.46 -24.83 13.74
C TYR A 169 1.64 -23.57 14.02
N LEU A 170 1.01 -23.50 15.20
CA LEU A 170 0.14 -22.41 15.60
C LEU A 170 0.57 -21.88 16.97
N MET A 171 0.52 -20.56 17.15
CA MET A 171 0.79 -19.90 18.42
C MET A 171 0.05 -18.56 18.51
N ARG A 172 0.32 -17.77 19.55
CA ARG A 172 -0.33 -16.47 19.78
C ARG A 172 0.58 -15.33 19.37
N SER A 173 0.00 -14.30 18.74
CA SER A 173 0.65 -13.00 18.56
C SER A 173 0.82 -12.29 19.92
N PRO A 174 1.56 -11.15 19.98
CA PRO A 174 1.62 -10.32 21.17
C PRO A 174 0.26 -9.80 21.66
N THR A 175 -0.75 -9.73 20.78
CA THR A 175 -2.12 -9.27 21.06
C THR A 175 -3.13 -10.42 21.20
N GLY A 176 -2.70 -11.67 21.07
CA GLY A 176 -3.50 -12.86 21.36
C GLY A 176 -4.22 -13.49 20.16
N GLU A 177 -4.05 -12.99 18.94
CA GLU A 177 -4.55 -13.67 17.74
C GLU A 177 -3.79 -14.98 17.48
N VAL A 178 -4.45 -15.94 16.84
CA VAL A 178 -3.79 -17.18 16.39
C VAL A 178 -2.99 -16.87 15.13
N ILE A 179 -1.70 -17.19 15.14
CA ILE A 179 -0.76 -17.00 14.03
C ILE A 179 0.05 -18.28 13.78
N PHE A 180 0.69 -18.38 12.63
CA PHE A 180 1.64 -19.45 12.36
C PHE A 180 2.89 -19.37 13.26
N GLY A 181 3.40 -20.53 13.63
CA GLY A 181 4.60 -20.70 14.47
C GLY A 181 5.92 -20.60 13.71
N GLY A 182 7.04 -20.66 14.45
CA GLY A 182 8.38 -20.56 13.88
C GLY A 182 8.76 -19.14 13.46
N GLU A 183 9.75 -18.99 12.57
CA GLU A 183 10.26 -17.67 12.17
C GLU A 183 9.23 -16.78 11.46
N THR A 184 8.20 -17.39 10.86
CA THR A 184 7.13 -16.64 10.18
C THR A 184 6.24 -15.86 11.14
N MET A 185 6.44 -15.99 12.45
CA MET A 185 5.79 -15.18 13.47
C MET A 185 5.94 -13.67 13.25
N ARG A 186 7.08 -13.24 12.69
CA ARG A 186 7.33 -11.83 12.32
C ARG A 186 6.39 -11.32 11.22
N PHE A 187 5.76 -12.23 10.49
CA PHE A 187 4.77 -11.97 9.46
C PHE A 187 3.35 -12.33 9.92
N GLY A 188 3.12 -12.52 11.22
CA GLY A 188 1.81 -12.91 11.77
C GLY A 188 0.67 -11.95 11.42
N ILE A 189 0.99 -10.70 11.06
CA ILE A 189 0.05 -9.70 10.53
C ILE A 189 -0.48 -10.09 9.14
N CYS A 190 0.33 -10.74 8.30
CA CYS A 190 -0.06 -11.15 6.95
C CYS A 190 -1.21 -12.18 6.96
N ALA A 191 -1.38 -12.91 8.07
CA ALA A 191 -2.48 -13.86 8.24
C ALA A 191 -3.82 -13.19 8.60
N LEU A 192 -3.83 -11.89 8.93
CA LEU A 192 -5.01 -11.13 9.35
C LEU A 192 -5.50 -10.13 8.28
N LEU A 193 -4.78 -10.01 7.16
CA LEU A 193 -5.06 -9.05 6.09
C LEU A 193 -5.61 -9.70 4.80
N GLY A 194 -5.97 -10.99 4.86
CA GLY A 194 -6.65 -11.71 3.78
C GLY A 194 -8.04 -12.18 4.20
#